data_AF-A0A8T6NFW1-F1
#
_entry.id   AF-A0A8T6NFW1-F1
#
_cell.length_a   1.000
_cell.length_b   1.000
_cell.length_c   1.000
_cell.angle_alpha   90.00
_cell.angle_beta   90.00
_cell.angle_gamma   90.00
#
_symmetry.space_group_name_H-M   'P 1'
#
loop_
_entity.id
_entity.type
_entity.pdbx_description
1 polymer ?
#
loop_
_entity_poly.entity_id
_entity_poly.type
_entity_poly.pdbx_seq_one_letter_code
_entity_poly.pdbx_strand_id
1 'polypeptide(L)'
;MGELPKTWEEWISNFEDWQDRVGFDREWLGDFDLSILFDWDRAGDVIEFGDYSGRTKWERALQVPHQNIRDALISMITVQGDTEFASVEQQRHLLASAPTDYDRYAAARIMAEEQRHGWQMAYLLMTYFGQQGRREAQKLLERNAQDGDRLLGAFNRPMPHWLDFFCYTMFVDRDGKFQLGMLSTSAFKPLAASMGPMLKEESFHLGTGSNGLRRIIKAGVIPLDMLQRYMNKWVATAHDLFGTDSSTSAH
;
A
#
# COMPACT_ATOMS: atom_id res chain seq x y z
N MET A 1 -17.37 14.38 10.69
CA MET A 1 -15.91 14.56 10.63
C MET A 1 -15.41 14.59 12.06
N GLY A 2 -14.61 13.60 12.45
CA GLY A 2 -13.91 13.63 13.74
C GLY A 2 -12.93 14.79 13.79
N GLU A 3 -12.54 15.22 14.99
CA GLU A 3 -11.43 16.17 15.13
C GLU A 3 -10.15 15.59 14.52
N LEU A 4 -9.28 16.45 13.99
CA LEU A 4 -7.95 16.06 13.54
C LEU A 4 -7.21 15.37 14.69
N PRO A 5 -6.73 14.11 14.54
CA PRO A 5 -6.07 13.41 15.63
C PRO A 5 -4.84 14.18 16.07
N LYS A 6 -4.63 14.27 17.39
CA LYS A 6 -3.51 14.95 18.04
C LYS A 6 -2.46 13.93 18.51
N THR A 7 -2.89 12.72 18.86
CA THR A 7 -2.01 11.61 19.26
C THR A 7 -2.16 10.41 18.32
N TRP A 8 -1.24 9.44 18.47
CA TRP A 8 -1.32 8.20 17.72
C TRP A 8 -2.54 7.38 18.11
N GLU A 9 -2.86 7.32 19.41
CA GLU A 9 -4.01 6.61 19.96
C GLU A 9 -5.34 7.19 19.44
N GLU A 10 -5.44 8.51 19.27
CA GLU A 10 -6.60 9.13 18.64
C GLU A 10 -6.72 8.72 17.16
N TRP A 11 -5.60 8.60 16.44
CA TRP A 11 -5.63 8.10 15.05
C TRP A 11 -6.01 6.62 14.98
N ILE A 12 -5.57 5.79 15.94
CA ILE A 12 -5.98 4.38 16.04
C ILE A 12 -7.49 4.26 16.19
N SER A 13 -8.11 5.08 17.06
CA SER A 13 -9.56 5.12 17.20
C SER A 13 -10.25 5.48 15.88
N ASN A 14 -9.71 6.43 15.12
CA ASN A 14 -10.25 6.79 13.81
C ASN A 14 -10.08 5.66 12.77
N PHE A 15 -9.00 4.87 12.86
CA PHE A 15 -8.78 3.70 12.02
C PHE A 15 -9.77 2.59 12.34
N GLU A 16 -10.06 2.34 13.62
CA GLU A 16 -11.10 1.40 14.03
C GLU A 16 -12.45 1.82 13.44
N ASP A 17 -12.82 3.11 13.54
CA ASP A 17 -14.04 3.63 12.92
C ASP A 17 -14.04 3.44 11.38
N TRP A 18 -12.88 3.57 10.73
CA TRP A 18 -12.76 3.29 9.30
C TRP A 18 -13.02 1.82 8.99
N GLN A 19 -12.47 0.87 9.76
CA GLN A 19 -12.73 -0.56 9.58
C GLN A 19 -14.23 -0.86 9.63
N ASP A 20 -14.94 -0.30 10.61
CA ASP A 20 -16.39 -0.45 10.75
C ASP A 20 -17.13 0.15 9.55
N ARG A 21 -16.73 1.35 9.09
CA ARG A 21 -17.35 2.02 7.94
C ARG A 21 -17.18 1.24 6.65
N VAL A 22 -15.99 0.67 6.40
CA VAL A 22 -15.75 -0.11 5.18
C VAL A 22 -16.31 -1.53 5.26
N GLY A 23 -16.81 -1.94 6.43
CA GLY A 23 -17.38 -3.27 6.68
C GLY A 23 -16.32 -4.35 6.73
N PHE A 24 -15.15 -4.03 7.28
CA PHE A 24 -14.09 -5.00 7.55
C PHE A 24 -14.33 -5.66 8.91
N ASP A 25 -14.52 -6.99 8.91
CA ASP A 25 -14.68 -7.75 10.14
C ASP A 25 -13.32 -8.01 10.77
N ARG A 26 -13.11 -7.48 11.97
CA ARG A 26 -11.83 -7.57 12.68
C ARG A 26 -11.47 -9.01 13.07
N GLU A 27 -12.45 -9.92 13.14
CA GLU A 27 -12.18 -11.34 13.34
C GLU A 27 -11.32 -11.94 12.20
N TRP A 28 -11.35 -11.34 11.00
CA TRP A 28 -10.49 -11.75 9.87
C TRP A 28 -9.00 -11.49 10.11
N LEU A 29 -8.65 -10.58 11.03
CA LEU A 29 -7.25 -10.38 11.44
C LEU A 29 -6.74 -11.56 12.27
N GLY A 30 -7.61 -12.28 12.98
CA GLY A 30 -7.19 -13.34 13.89
C GLY A 30 -6.19 -12.83 14.94
N ASP A 31 -5.00 -13.43 14.96
CA ASP A 31 -3.87 -13.07 15.82
C ASP A 31 -2.85 -12.13 15.14
N PHE A 32 -3.19 -11.57 13.97
CA PHE A 32 -2.31 -10.68 13.24
C PHE A 32 -2.07 -9.37 14.00
N ASP A 33 -0.80 -9.01 14.14
CA ASP A 33 -0.35 -7.85 14.90
C ASP A 33 -0.12 -6.63 13.98
N LEU A 34 -0.85 -5.55 14.22
CA LEU A 34 -0.70 -4.26 13.54
C LEU A 34 0.49 -3.45 14.12
N SER A 35 1.66 -4.07 14.19
CA SER A 35 2.87 -3.42 14.71
C SER A 35 3.56 -2.52 13.68
N ILE A 36 4.19 -1.47 14.22
CA ILE A 36 5.10 -0.60 13.49
C ILE A 36 6.45 -1.30 13.41
N LEU A 37 6.90 -1.58 12.19
CA LEU A 37 8.12 -2.34 11.92
C LEU A 37 9.13 -1.49 11.15
N PHE A 38 10.38 -1.58 11.57
CA PHE A 38 11.51 -0.92 10.92
C PHE A 38 12.67 -1.90 10.75
N ASP A 39 13.28 -1.89 9.58
CA ASP A 39 14.54 -2.56 9.27
C ASP A 39 15.63 -1.49 9.12
N TRP A 40 16.12 -1.00 10.27
CA TRP A 40 17.12 0.07 10.33
C TRP A 40 18.46 -0.35 9.74
N ASP A 41 18.83 -1.63 9.88
CA ASP A 41 20.07 -2.18 9.33
C ASP A 41 20.04 -2.14 7.80
N ARG A 42 18.92 -2.54 7.18
CA ARG A 42 18.75 -2.45 5.73
C ARG A 42 18.71 -1.00 5.23
N ALA A 43 18.09 -0.08 5.98
CA ALA A 43 17.99 1.32 5.57
C ALA A 43 19.35 2.01 5.44
N GLY A 44 20.33 1.56 6.23
CA GLY A 44 21.66 2.13 6.30
C GLY A 44 21.69 3.56 6.84
N ASP A 45 22.91 4.11 6.92
CA ASP A 45 23.15 5.43 7.48
C ASP A 45 23.54 6.48 6.45
N VAL A 46 23.87 6.09 5.21
CA VAL A 46 24.43 6.97 4.18
C VAL A 46 23.46 7.11 3.02
N ILE A 47 23.28 8.33 2.52
CA ILE A 47 22.50 8.62 1.32
C ILE A 47 23.25 8.06 0.11
N GLU A 48 22.59 7.19 -0.65
CA GLU A 48 23.22 6.36 -1.67
C GLU A 48 23.43 7.11 -3.00
N PHE A 49 22.52 8.02 -3.37
CA PHE A 49 22.53 8.70 -4.68
C PHE A 49 22.00 10.14 -4.62
N GLY A 50 22.11 10.85 -5.76
CA GLY A 50 21.69 12.24 -5.92
C GLY A 50 22.65 13.25 -5.29
N ASP A 51 22.21 14.51 -5.22
CA ASP A 51 23.03 15.66 -4.78
C ASP A 51 23.58 15.56 -3.34
N TYR A 52 22.95 14.71 -2.54
CA TYR A 52 23.31 14.49 -1.13
C TYR A 52 24.06 13.16 -0.90
N SER A 53 24.45 12.45 -1.96
CA SER A 53 25.17 11.18 -1.86
C SER A 53 26.42 11.30 -0.96
N GLY A 54 26.66 10.27 -0.16
CA GLY A 54 27.77 10.20 0.80
C GLY A 54 27.53 10.93 2.13
N ARG A 55 26.43 11.68 2.28
CA ARG A 55 26.02 12.28 3.56
C ARG A 55 25.21 11.31 4.40
N THR A 56 25.06 11.60 5.69
CA THR A 56 24.18 10.82 6.58
C THR A 56 22.70 10.98 6.18
N LYS A 57 21.93 9.88 6.22
CA LYS A 57 20.47 9.90 6.02
C LYS A 57 19.78 10.77 7.08
N TRP A 58 18.67 11.39 6.70
CA TRP A 58 17.87 12.23 7.58
C TRP A 58 16.97 11.37 8.48
N GLU A 59 17.08 11.54 9.78
CA GLU A 59 16.26 10.87 10.80
C GLU A 59 15.04 11.70 11.21
N ARG A 60 15.09 13.02 11.00
CA ARG A 60 14.02 13.96 11.35
C ARG A 60 13.71 14.88 10.17
N ALA A 61 12.44 15.27 10.02
CA ALA A 61 12.02 16.17 8.94
C ALA A 61 12.79 17.50 8.93
N LEU A 62 13.22 18.01 10.10
CA LEU A 62 14.04 19.24 10.19
C LEU A 62 15.44 19.12 9.58
N GLN A 63 15.96 17.90 9.37
CA GLN A 63 17.24 17.67 8.71
C GLN A 63 17.13 17.69 7.18
N VAL A 64 15.91 17.57 6.64
CA VAL A 64 15.65 17.65 5.21
C VAL A 64 15.85 19.12 4.78
N PRO A 65 16.75 19.42 3.82
CA PRO A 65 17.28 20.77 3.60
C PRO A 65 16.26 21.74 2.96
N HIS A 66 15.39 21.24 2.08
CA HIS A 66 14.46 22.08 1.34
C HIS A 66 12.99 21.69 1.58
N GLN A 67 12.11 22.69 1.58
CA GLN A 67 10.67 22.49 1.82
C GLN A 67 10.04 21.59 0.75
N ASN A 68 10.39 21.76 -0.52
CA ASN A 68 9.89 20.91 -1.61
C ASN A 68 10.24 19.43 -1.42
N ILE A 69 11.41 19.09 -0.86
CA ILE A 69 11.77 17.70 -0.55
C ILE A 69 10.90 17.15 0.59
N ARG A 70 10.60 17.98 1.62
CA ARG A 70 9.68 17.59 2.69
C ARG A 70 8.26 17.37 2.16
N ASP A 71 7.79 18.25 1.29
CA ASP A 71 6.47 18.14 0.67
C ASP A 71 6.39 16.90 -0.22
N ALA A 72 7.45 16.59 -0.98
CA ALA A 72 7.55 15.37 -1.77
C ALA A 72 7.54 14.10 -0.89
N LEU A 73 8.25 14.09 0.24
CA LEU A 73 8.21 12.98 1.19
C LEU A 73 6.79 12.77 1.73
N ILE A 74 6.10 13.84 2.14
CA ILE A 74 4.71 13.75 2.59
C ILE A 74 3.85 13.18 1.46
N SER A 75 3.95 13.71 0.24
CA SER A 75 3.17 13.24 -0.90
C SER A 75 3.40 11.76 -1.20
N MET A 76 4.66 11.30 -1.23
CA MET A 76 4.99 9.90 -1.50
C MET A 76 4.46 8.96 -0.42
N ILE A 77 4.60 9.35 0.86
CA ILE A 77 4.08 8.57 1.99
C ILE A 77 2.55 8.53 1.95
N THR A 78 1.90 9.65 1.64
CA THR A 78 0.44 9.72 1.51
C THR A 78 -0.06 8.86 0.36
N VAL A 79 0.59 8.90 -0.81
CA VAL A 79 0.19 8.08 -1.96
C VAL A 79 0.37 6.60 -1.65
N GLN A 80 1.52 6.19 -1.09
CA GLN A 80 1.73 4.79 -0.66
C GLN A 80 0.70 4.37 0.38
N GLY A 81 0.46 5.17 1.42
CA GLY A 81 -0.54 4.81 2.44
C GLY A 81 -1.97 4.75 1.90
N ASP A 82 -2.28 5.52 0.85
CA ASP A 82 -3.61 5.55 0.25
C ASP A 82 -3.93 4.28 -0.54
N THR A 83 -2.93 3.69 -1.18
CA THR A 83 -3.09 2.43 -1.93
C THR A 83 -3.47 1.28 -1.02
N GLU A 84 -2.90 1.22 0.19
CA GLU A 84 -3.07 0.07 1.07
C GLU A 84 -4.48 0.00 1.67
N PHE A 85 -5.06 1.16 2.02
CA PHE A 85 -6.46 1.17 2.47
C PHE A 85 -7.44 0.97 1.31
N ALA A 86 -7.09 1.46 0.12
CA ALA A 86 -7.92 1.28 -1.06
C ALA A 86 -7.99 -0.19 -1.50
N SER A 87 -6.88 -0.94 -1.42
CA SER A 87 -6.83 -2.35 -1.79
C SER A 87 -7.83 -3.17 -0.93
N VAL A 88 -7.88 -2.89 0.38
CA VAL A 88 -8.84 -3.50 1.32
C VAL A 88 -10.28 -3.19 0.92
N GLU A 89 -10.58 -1.93 0.64
CA GLU A 89 -11.92 -1.49 0.24
C GLU A 89 -12.38 -2.10 -1.07
N GLN A 90 -11.48 -2.26 -2.04
CA GLN A 90 -11.76 -2.90 -3.32
C GLN A 90 -12.09 -4.39 -3.15
N GLN A 91 -11.43 -5.08 -2.22
CA GLN A 91 -11.36 -6.54 -2.24
C GLN A 91 -12.18 -7.23 -1.15
N ARG A 92 -12.51 -6.57 -0.04
CA ARG A 92 -13.13 -7.22 1.15
C ARG A 92 -14.40 -8.02 0.85
N HIS A 93 -15.21 -7.58 -0.11
CA HIS A 93 -16.44 -8.26 -0.51
C HIS A 93 -16.19 -9.67 -1.11
N LEU A 94 -14.99 -9.95 -1.63
CA LEU A 94 -14.63 -11.23 -2.22
C LEU A 94 -14.56 -12.38 -1.21
N LEU A 95 -14.35 -12.07 0.08
CA LEU A 95 -14.29 -13.09 1.15
C LEU A 95 -15.58 -13.91 1.25
N ALA A 96 -16.72 -13.31 0.93
CA ALA A 96 -18.04 -13.96 0.93
C ALA A 96 -18.19 -14.99 -0.20
N SER A 97 -17.44 -14.86 -1.29
CA SER A 97 -17.50 -15.71 -2.48
C SER A 97 -16.21 -16.50 -2.71
N ALA A 98 -15.39 -16.66 -1.67
CA ALA A 98 -14.11 -17.34 -1.76
C ALA A 98 -14.24 -18.75 -2.38
N PRO A 99 -13.44 -19.09 -3.40
CA PRO A 99 -13.55 -20.37 -4.09
C PRO A 99 -13.11 -21.55 -3.21
N THR A 100 -12.24 -21.30 -2.23
CA THR A 100 -11.83 -22.27 -1.21
C THR A 100 -11.56 -21.54 0.12
N ASP A 101 -11.50 -22.28 1.22
CA ASP A 101 -11.11 -21.73 2.53
C ASP A 101 -9.66 -21.22 2.52
N TYR A 102 -8.78 -21.87 1.76
CA TYR A 102 -7.40 -21.39 1.56
C TYR A 102 -7.38 -20.01 0.89
N ASP A 103 -8.22 -19.81 -0.13
CA ASP A 103 -8.31 -18.54 -0.84
C ASP A 103 -8.90 -17.44 0.05
N ARG A 104 -9.91 -17.78 0.87
CA ARG A 104 -10.44 -16.87 1.90
C ARG A 104 -9.36 -16.45 2.88
N TYR A 105 -8.60 -17.40 3.42
CA TYR A 105 -7.49 -17.15 4.33
C TYR A 105 -6.42 -16.25 3.70
N ALA A 106 -5.98 -16.58 2.48
CA ALA A 106 -4.94 -15.82 1.79
C ALA A 106 -5.37 -14.36 1.53
N ALA A 107 -6.61 -14.15 1.10
CA ALA A 107 -7.14 -12.80 0.88
C ALA A 107 -7.32 -12.02 2.19
N ALA A 108 -7.81 -12.65 3.26
CA ALA A 108 -7.92 -12.02 4.57
C ALA A 108 -6.55 -11.62 5.13
N ARG A 109 -5.53 -12.48 4.97
CA ARG A 109 -4.15 -12.18 5.34
C ARG A 109 -3.58 -11.01 4.53
N ILE A 110 -3.78 -10.99 3.22
CA ILE A 110 -3.34 -9.85 2.38
C ILE A 110 -3.98 -8.56 2.90
N MET A 111 -5.30 -8.53 3.11
CA MET A 111 -5.97 -7.33 3.64
C MET A 111 -5.47 -6.92 5.04
N ALA A 112 -5.03 -7.86 5.88
CA ALA A 112 -4.42 -7.56 7.17
C ALA A 112 -3.03 -6.92 7.01
N GLU A 113 -2.20 -7.47 6.13
CA GLU A 113 -0.87 -6.94 5.79
C GLU A 113 -0.99 -5.54 5.16
N GLU A 114 -1.92 -5.33 4.22
CA GLU A 114 -2.24 -4.04 3.61
C GLU A 114 -2.66 -2.98 4.65
N GLN A 115 -3.53 -3.34 5.59
CA GLN A 115 -3.88 -2.44 6.70
C GLN A 115 -2.65 -2.06 7.53
N ARG A 116 -1.74 -3.01 7.77
CA ARG A 116 -0.47 -2.73 8.49
C ARG A 116 0.44 -1.80 7.68
N HIS A 117 0.47 -1.91 6.36
CA HIS A 117 1.24 -1.01 5.49
C HIS A 117 0.67 0.41 5.56
N GLY A 118 -0.65 0.58 5.44
CA GLY A 118 -1.31 1.87 5.57
C GLY A 118 -1.12 2.48 6.97
N TRP A 119 -1.19 1.65 8.01
CA TRP A 119 -0.91 1.98 9.40
C TRP A 119 0.54 2.45 9.61
N GLN A 120 1.51 1.77 8.97
CA GLN A 120 2.92 2.17 8.98
C GLN A 120 3.13 3.54 8.31
N MET A 121 2.48 3.82 7.17
CA MET A 121 2.55 5.12 6.49
C MET A 121 1.90 6.23 7.30
N ALA A 122 0.74 5.96 7.90
CA ALA A 122 0.07 6.89 8.80
C ALA A 122 0.94 7.22 10.03
N TYR A 123 1.62 6.23 10.60
CA TYR A 123 2.57 6.45 11.69
C TYR A 123 3.70 7.39 11.27
N LEU A 124 4.32 7.18 10.09
CA LEU A 124 5.36 8.08 9.59
C LEU A 124 4.85 9.52 9.46
N LEU A 125 3.65 9.71 8.92
CA LEU A 125 3.01 11.02 8.79
C LEU A 125 2.79 11.67 10.17
N MET A 126 2.16 10.95 11.09
CA MET A 126 1.82 11.42 12.44
C MET A 126 3.06 11.79 13.26
N THR A 127 4.12 10.97 13.18
CA THR A 127 5.33 11.10 14.00
C THR A 127 6.30 12.14 13.48
N TYR A 128 6.51 12.22 12.16
CA TYR A 128 7.64 12.99 11.60
C TYR A 128 7.25 14.31 10.94
N PHE A 129 5.97 14.54 10.61
CA PHE A 129 5.55 15.68 9.77
C PHE A 129 4.55 16.64 10.44
N GLY A 130 4.40 16.55 11.77
CA GLY A 130 3.64 17.52 12.57
C GLY A 130 2.20 17.69 12.08
N GLN A 131 1.64 18.90 12.17
CA GLN A 131 0.22 19.15 11.84
C GLN A 131 -0.15 18.74 10.41
N GLN A 132 0.74 18.94 9.43
CA GLN A 132 0.48 18.56 8.05
C GLN A 132 0.43 17.03 7.92
N GLY A 133 1.36 16.32 8.54
CA GLY A 133 1.34 14.86 8.60
C GLY A 133 0.06 14.31 9.21
N ARG A 134 -0.42 14.88 10.33
CA ARG A 134 -1.68 14.46 10.95
C ARG A 134 -2.89 14.62 10.02
N ARG A 135 -2.91 15.69 9.20
CA ARG A 135 -3.97 15.91 8.21
C ARG A 135 -3.93 14.86 7.11
N GLU A 136 -2.75 14.58 6.57
CA GLU A 136 -2.63 13.57 5.52
C GLU A 136 -2.94 12.16 6.04
N ALA A 137 -2.50 11.81 7.25
CA ALA A 137 -2.84 10.55 7.89
C ALA A 137 -4.35 10.39 8.12
N GLN A 138 -5.05 11.48 8.48
CA GLN A 138 -6.51 11.44 8.62
C GLN A 138 -7.20 11.25 7.26
N LYS A 139 -6.73 11.94 6.22
CA LYS A 139 -7.30 11.80 4.87
C LYS A 139 -7.16 10.40 4.28
N LEU A 140 -6.14 9.63 4.69
CA LEU A 140 -6.00 8.22 4.30
C LEU A 140 -7.25 7.39 4.67
N LEU A 141 -7.87 7.71 5.80
CA LEU A 141 -9.06 7.05 6.30
C LEU A 141 -10.32 7.68 5.71
N GLU A 142 -10.34 8.99 5.43
CA GLU A 142 -11.52 9.70 4.92
C GLU A 142 -11.87 9.34 3.48
N ARG A 143 -10.87 9.06 2.64
CA ARG A 143 -11.10 8.58 1.27
C ARG A 143 -11.64 7.15 1.26
N ASN A 144 -12.41 6.83 0.23
CA ASN A 144 -12.99 5.53 -0.02
C ASN A 144 -13.04 5.16 -1.53
N ALA A 145 -12.51 3.98 -1.86
CA ALA A 145 -12.48 3.46 -3.23
C ALA A 145 -13.87 3.32 -3.87
N GLN A 146 -14.94 3.12 -3.07
CA GLN A 146 -16.31 2.99 -3.56
C GLN A 146 -16.91 4.33 -3.98
N ASP A 147 -16.43 5.45 -3.42
CA ASP A 147 -16.80 6.80 -3.80
C ASP A 147 -15.94 7.35 -4.94
N GLY A 148 -14.89 6.60 -5.33
CA GLY A 148 -14.00 6.94 -6.44
C GLY A 148 -13.02 8.07 -6.12
N ASP A 149 -12.75 8.34 -4.84
CA ASP A 149 -11.95 9.47 -4.38
C ASP A 149 -10.51 9.09 -3.98
N ARG A 150 -10.10 7.81 -4.11
CA ARG A 150 -8.70 7.39 -3.92
C ARG A 150 -7.79 8.07 -4.93
N LEU A 151 -6.55 8.33 -4.53
CA LEU A 151 -5.64 9.20 -5.27
C LEU A 151 -5.27 8.63 -6.64
N LEU A 152 -5.10 7.31 -6.73
CA LEU A 152 -4.70 6.62 -7.95
C LEU A 152 -5.91 5.90 -8.56
N GLY A 153 -6.19 6.20 -9.84
CA GLY A 153 -7.38 5.68 -10.52
C GLY A 153 -7.48 4.15 -10.56
N ALA A 154 -6.36 3.42 -10.52
CA ALA A 154 -6.34 1.96 -10.44
C ALA A 154 -7.04 1.42 -9.17
N PHE A 155 -6.92 2.16 -8.07
CA PHE A 155 -7.45 1.81 -6.76
C PHE A 155 -8.92 2.23 -6.56
N ASN A 156 -9.51 2.88 -7.56
CA ASN A 156 -10.96 3.11 -7.67
C ASN A 156 -11.63 2.13 -8.65
N ARG A 157 -10.87 1.23 -9.29
CA ARG A 157 -11.44 0.30 -10.29
C ARG A 157 -12.23 -0.82 -9.60
N PRO A 158 -13.35 -1.26 -10.19
CA PRO A 158 -14.12 -2.38 -9.64
C PRO A 158 -13.34 -3.70 -9.73
N MET A 159 -13.46 -4.49 -8.66
CA MET A 159 -12.83 -5.80 -8.44
C MET A 159 -13.88 -6.91 -8.17
N PRO A 160 -14.83 -7.17 -9.09
CA PRO A 160 -16.01 -7.98 -8.76
C PRO A 160 -15.75 -9.50 -8.67
N HIS A 161 -14.65 -10.00 -9.20
CA HIS A 161 -14.40 -11.45 -9.29
C HIS A 161 -13.03 -11.84 -8.75
N TRP A 162 -12.90 -13.09 -8.29
CA TRP A 162 -11.62 -13.67 -7.87
C TRP A 162 -10.55 -13.71 -8.97
N LEU A 163 -10.95 -13.77 -10.25
CA LEU A 163 -9.99 -13.62 -11.35
C LEU A 163 -9.37 -12.22 -11.39
N ASP A 164 -10.13 -11.18 -11.05
CA ASP A 164 -9.56 -9.84 -10.90
C ASP A 164 -8.57 -9.81 -9.74
N PHE A 165 -8.93 -10.37 -8.57
CA PHE A 165 -8.07 -10.41 -7.39
C PHE A 165 -6.73 -11.10 -7.66
N PHE A 166 -6.73 -12.27 -8.32
CA PHE A 166 -5.48 -12.96 -8.64
C PHE A 166 -4.63 -12.22 -9.69
N CYS A 167 -5.26 -11.50 -10.62
CA CYS A 167 -4.54 -10.63 -11.55
C CYS A 167 -3.98 -9.39 -10.83
N TYR A 168 -4.77 -8.75 -9.96
CA TYR A 168 -4.35 -7.60 -9.18
C TYR A 168 -3.14 -7.93 -8.31
N THR A 169 -3.24 -8.98 -7.50
CA THR A 169 -2.14 -9.41 -6.63
C THR A 169 -0.92 -9.93 -7.39
N MET A 170 -1.07 -10.24 -8.69
CA MET A 170 0.07 -10.61 -9.56
C MET A 170 0.76 -9.39 -10.20
N PHE A 171 -0.01 -8.34 -10.53
CA PHE A 171 0.44 -7.23 -11.37
C PHE A 171 0.44 -5.87 -10.68
N VAL A 172 -0.59 -5.53 -9.89
CA VAL A 172 -0.70 -4.24 -9.17
C VAL A 172 0.14 -4.25 -7.90
N ASP A 173 0.05 -5.27 -7.05
CA ASP A 173 0.96 -5.45 -5.90
C ASP A 173 2.43 -5.53 -6.37
N ARG A 174 2.64 -5.95 -7.62
CA ARG A 174 3.99 -5.94 -8.20
C ARG A 174 4.51 -4.52 -8.42
N ASP A 175 3.66 -3.55 -8.79
CA ASP A 175 4.03 -2.13 -8.75
C ASP A 175 4.38 -1.73 -7.32
N GLY A 176 3.55 -2.09 -6.32
CA GLY A 176 3.85 -1.90 -4.89
C GLY A 176 5.26 -2.36 -4.53
N LYS A 177 5.65 -3.59 -4.90
CA LYS A 177 7.03 -4.09 -4.71
C LYS A 177 8.10 -3.17 -5.33
N PHE A 178 7.89 -2.64 -6.54
CA PHE A 178 8.85 -1.73 -7.16
C PHE A 178 8.89 -0.38 -6.44
N GLN A 179 7.74 0.19 -6.08
CA GLN A 179 7.65 1.45 -5.33
C GLN A 179 8.32 1.34 -3.96
N LEU A 180 7.98 0.31 -3.17
CA LEU A 180 8.62 0.00 -1.89
C LEU A 180 10.13 -0.22 -2.05
N GLY A 181 10.54 -0.89 -3.14
CA GLY A 181 11.95 -1.07 -3.49
C GLY A 181 12.68 0.25 -3.70
N MET A 182 12.09 1.18 -4.46
CA MET A 182 12.65 2.53 -4.67
C MET A 182 12.69 3.32 -3.36
N LEU A 183 11.59 3.33 -2.59
CA LEU A 183 11.50 4.02 -1.30
C LEU A 183 12.46 3.46 -0.25
N SER A 184 12.88 2.18 -0.37
CA SER A 184 13.82 1.55 0.58
C SER A 184 15.21 2.19 0.55
N THR A 185 15.53 2.93 -0.52
CA THR A 185 16.79 3.67 -0.68
C THR A 185 16.66 5.16 -0.31
N SER A 186 15.49 5.59 0.18
CA SER A 186 15.22 6.99 0.53
C SER A 186 16.30 7.60 1.43
N ALA A 187 16.60 8.87 1.20
CA ALA A 187 17.45 9.67 2.07
C ALA A 187 16.80 9.98 3.43
N PHE A 188 15.48 9.84 3.55
CA PHE A 188 14.78 9.92 4.83
C PHE A 188 14.72 8.53 5.48
N LYS A 189 15.58 8.33 6.48
CA LYS A 189 15.88 7.02 7.09
C LYS A 189 14.64 6.29 7.64
N PRO A 190 13.69 6.95 8.35
CA PRO A 190 12.49 6.27 8.83
C PRO A 190 11.62 5.69 7.70
N LEU A 191 11.52 6.41 6.57
CA LEU A 191 10.82 5.90 5.40
C LEU A 191 11.54 4.69 4.81
N ALA A 192 12.84 4.80 4.55
CA ALA A 192 13.66 3.70 4.06
C ALA A 192 13.56 2.44 4.96
N ALA A 193 13.63 2.61 6.28
CA ALA A 193 13.56 1.52 7.24
C ALA A 193 12.19 0.83 7.28
N SER A 194 11.10 1.55 7.00
CA SER A 194 9.77 0.94 6.99
C SER A 194 9.53 0.00 5.80
N MET A 195 10.31 0.10 4.72
CA MET A 195 10.10 -0.68 3.49
C MET A 195 10.51 -2.15 3.62
N GLY A 196 11.55 -2.46 4.40
CA GLY A 196 12.08 -3.82 4.53
C GLY A 196 11.04 -4.85 4.99
N PRO A 197 10.30 -4.59 6.08
CA PRO A 197 9.21 -5.44 6.54
C PRO A 197 8.07 -5.57 5.52
N MET A 198 7.63 -4.47 4.90
CA MET A 198 6.55 -4.49 3.89
C MET A 198 6.95 -5.32 2.66
N LEU A 199 8.18 -5.18 2.16
CA LEU A 199 8.70 -6.01 1.06
C LEU A 199 8.71 -7.52 1.35
N LYS A 200 8.85 -7.92 2.63
CA LYS A 200 8.78 -9.34 3.01
C LYS A 200 7.36 -9.87 2.91
N GLU A 201 6.37 -9.06 3.28
CA GLU A 201 4.95 -9.38 3.18
C GLU A 201 4.47 -9.40 1.73
N GLU A 202 4.88 -8.41 0.92
CA GLU A 202 4.54 -8.31 -0.51
C GLU A 202 4.86 -9.59 -1.29
N SER A 203 5.89 -10.32 -0.87
CA SER A 203 6.25 -11.59 -1.50
C SER A 203 5.14 -12.65 -1.38
N PHE A 204 4.36 -12.64 -0.29
CA PHE A 204 3.20 -13.51 -0.11
C PHE A 204 2.06 -13.11 -1.06
N HIS A 205 1.86 -11.82 -1.28
CA HIS A 205 0.81 -11.29 -2.16
C HIS A 205 1.03 -11.74 -3.61
N LEU A 206 2.24 -11.48 -4.13
CA LEU A 206 2.66 -11.91 -5.47
C LEU A 206 2.59 -13.43 -5.65
N GLY A 207 2.93 -14.18 -4.60
CA GLY A 207 2.80 -15.63 -4.56
C GLY A 207 1.35 -16.08 -4.68
N THR A 208 0.43 -15.41 -3.98
CA THR A 208 -1.01 -15.69 -4.02
C THR A 208 -1.59 -15.44 -5.39
N GLY A 209 -1.30 -14.30 -6.02
CA GLY A 209 -1.75 -13.99 -7.38
C GLY A 209 -1.23 -14.99 -8.41
N SER A 210 0.08 -15.24 -8.41
CA SER A 210 0.72 -16.16 -9.36
C SER A 210 0.19 -17.60 -9.23
N ASN A 211 0.08 -18.12 -8.01
CA ASN A 211 -0.43 -19.47 -7.77
C ASN A 211 -1.93 -19.58 -8.08
N GLY A 212 -2.71 -18.53 -7.77
CA GLY A 212 -4.13 -18.44 -8.13
C GLY A 212 -4.34 -18.58 -9.64
N LEU A 213 -3.66 -17.76 -10.43
CA LEU A 213 -3.70 -17.82 -11.89
C LEU A 213 -3.24 -19.18 -12.43
N ARG A 214 -2.17 -19.74 -11.88
CA ARG A 214 -1.68 -21.08 -12.28
C ARG A 214 -2.72 -22.17 -12.07
N ARG A 215 -3.44 -22.16 -10.94
CA ARG A 215 -4.52 -23.13 -10.66
C ARG A 215 -5.67 -22.96 -11.66
N ILE A 216 -6.08 -21.73 -11.94
CA ILE A 216 -7.14 -21.42 -12.91
C ILE A 216 -6.76 -21.93 -14.31
N ILE A 217 -5.55 -21.61 -14.79
CA ILE A 217 -5.05 -22.05 -16.10
C ILE A 217 -5.01 -23.58 -16.18
N LYS A 218 -4.50 -24.24 -15.13
CA LYS A 218 -4.42 -25.71 -15.08
C LYS A 218 -5.80 -26.38 -15.07
N ALA A 219 -6.79 -25.77 -14.42
CA ALA A 219 -8.15 -26.29 -14.41
C ALA A 219 -8.81 -26.24 -15.79
N GLY A 220 -8.44 -25.27 -16.63
CA GLY A 220 -8.90 -25.18 -18.02
C GLY A 220 -10.39 -24.90 -18.20
N VAL A 221 -11.07 -24.41 -17.16
CA VAL A 221 -12.52 -24.14 -17.18
C VAL A 221 -12.83 -22.74 -17.72
N ILE A 222 -12.02 -21.73 -17.36
CA ILE A 222 -12.18 -20.36 -17.88
C ILE A 222 -11.56 -20.31 -19.29
N PRO A 223 -12.28 -19.83 -20.31
CA PRO A 223 -11.74 -19.70 -21.68
C PRO A 223 -10.46 -18.87 -21.71
N LEU A 224 -9.46 -19.31 -22.49
CA LEU A 224 -8.15 -18.65 -22.57
C LEU A 224 -8.25 -17.20 -23.06
N ASP A 225 -9.17 -16.91 -23.98
CA ASP A 225 -9.40 -15.54 -24.46
C ASP A 225 -9.97 -14.64 -23.37
N MET A 226 -10.82 -15.17 -22.49
CA MET A 226 -11.30 -14.45 -21.31
C MET A 226 -10.15 -14.20 -20.33
N LEU A 227 -9.33 -15.21 -20.01
CA LEU A 227 -8.15 -15.04 -19.14
C LEU A 227 -7.20 -13.97 -19.68
N GLN A 228 -6.93 -13.97 -20.99
CA GLN A 228 -6.07 -12.98 -21.63
C GLN A 228 -6.63 -11.56 -21.49
N ARG A 229 -7.95 -11.36 -21.60
CA ARG A 229 -8.58 -10.04 -21.41
C ARG A 229 -8.40 -9.51 -19.99
N TYR A 230 -8.53 -10.36 -18.98
CA TYR A 230 -8.30 -9.97 -17.58
C TYR A 230 -6.82 -9.66 -17.32
N MET A 231 -5.90 -10.45 -17.87
CA MET A 231 -4.47 -10.13 -17.79
C MET A 231 -4.16 -8.80 -18.47
N ASN A 232 -4.69 -8.54 -19.68
CA ASN A 232 -4.49 -7.27 -20.37
C ASN A 232 -5.04 -6.07 -19.58
N LYS A 233 -6.21 -6.21 -18.95
CA LYS A 233 -6.79 -5.18 -18.06
C LYS A 233 -5.81 -4.80 -16.96
N TRP A 234 -5.32 -5.79 -16.21
CA TRP A 234 -4.53 -5.55 -15.00
C TRP A 234 -3.06 -5.23 -15.26
N VAL A 235 -2.46 -5.80 -16.32
CA VAL A 235 -1.10 -5.43 -16.75
C VAL A 235 -1.07 -3.96 -17.20
N ALA A 236 -2.02 -3.53 -18.04
CA ALA A 236 -2.08 -2.13 -18.46
C ALA A 236 -2.34 -1.20 -17.27
N THR A 237 -3.27 -1.57 -16.38
CA THR A 237 -3.57 -0.80 -15.16
C THR A 237 -2.35 -0.65 -14.25
N ALA A 238 -1.54 -1.72 -14.08
CA ALA A 238 -0.32 -1.66 -13.28
C ALA A 238 0.77 -0.79 -13.93
N HIS A 239 0.89 -0.80 -15.26
CA HIS A 239 1.86 0.06 -15.94
C HIS A 239 1.55 1.55 -15.82
N ASP A 240 0.26 1.93 -15.83
CA ASP A 240 -0.15 3.33 -15.63
C ASP A 240 0.28 3.89 -14.25
N LEU A 241 0.53 3.04 -13.24
CA LEU A 241 0.97 3.45 -11.90
C LEU A 241 2.39 4.00 -11.86
N PHE A 242 3.23 3.66 -12.84
CA PHE A 242 4.59 4.20 -12.95
C PHE A 242 4.62 5.65 -13.46
N GLY A 243 3.45 6.22 -13.83
CA GLY A 243 3.33 7.58 -14.33
C GLY A 243 3.64 7.69 -15.81
N THR A 244 4.30 8.77 -16.21
CA THR A 244 4.61 9.08 -17.62
C THR A 244 6.08 8.86 -17.94
N ASP A 245 6.39 8.46 -19.17
CA ASP A 245 7.76 8.23 -19.66
C ASP A 245 8.70 9.43 -19.48
N SER A 246 8.15 10.65 -19.44
CA SER A 246 8.87 11.88 -19.14
C SER A 246 8.16 12.62 -18.01
N SER A 247 8.89 12.93 -16.94
CA SER A 247 8.36 13.65 -15.78
C SER A 247 9.35 14.72 -15.31
N THR A 248 8.88 15.96 -15.23
CA THR A 248 9.67 17.08 -14.68
C THR A 248 9.84 17.00 -13.17
N SER A 249 9.10 16.10 -12.49
CA SER A 249 9.26 15.83 -11.06
C SER A 249 10.51 15.00 -10.75
N ALA A 250 11.17 14.44 -11.77
CA ALA A 250 12.39 13.62 -11.65
C ALA A 250 13.70 14.39 -11.93
N HIS A 251 13.63 15.69 -12.23
CA HIS A 251 14.76 16.54 -12.62
C HIS A 251 15.09 17.62 -11.59
#